data_AF-A0A7W4J506-F1
#
_entry.id   AF-A0A7W4J506-F1
#
_cell.length_a   1.000
_cell.length_b   1.000
_cell.length_c   1.000
_cell.angle_alpha   90.00
_cell.angle_beta   90.00
_cell.angle_gamma   90.00
#
_symmetry.space_group_name_H-M   'P 1'
#
loop_
_entity.id
_entity.type
_entity.pdbx_description
1 polymer ?
#
loop_
_entity_poly.entity_id
_entity_poly.type
_entity_poly.pdbx_seq_one_letter_code
_entity_poly.pdbx_strand_id
1 'polypeptide(L)'
;MRIVYPVAGAIMAAGLGGCAPPVHAGSPAMPGGGPAPGPVAIALPAEQNPAIDIPPLPSLDDDAARAEAVRLTAAMQRDIPHFMIPPPDRAAEWVRLARDQLTRGDAIVDRAQVLMVVDRNPRVQTVCFILALPGEGAWQVLGGTRVSTGRTGRKYYYLTPTGVFVNSPDRLGYRALGTRNENGIRGIGAKGMRVWDMGWQWAEKGWLPSRERGQIRLEIHATDPDFLESRLGHPASEGCVRIPAALNVFMDRHGLLDALYEQAASYDGRFRALLPRGRTPTPITGDKLVVVDSAPQAGSG
;
A
#
# COMPACT_ATOMS: atom_id res chain seq x y z
N MET A 1 -1.00 7.89 -27.18
CA MET A 1 0.45 7.62 -27.15
C MET A 1 0.66 6.40 -26.28
N ARG A 2 0.95 5.24 -26.88
CA ARG A 2 1.08 3.95 -26.17
C ARG A 2 2.45 3.89 -25.48
N ILE A 3 2.46 3.65 -24.17
CA ILE A 3 3.69 3.37 -23.42
C ILE A 3 3.69 1.87 -23.12
N VAL A 4 4.74 1.18 -23.54
CA VAL A 4 4.99 -0.25 -23.33
C VAL A 4 6.14 -0.35 -22.32
N TYR A 5 5.94 -1.07 -21.21
CA TYR A 5 7.01 -1.42 -20.28
C TYR A 5 7.36 -2.90 -20.41
N PRO A 6 8.63 -3.28 -20.64
CA PRO A 6 9.06 -4.66 -20.53
C PRO A 6 9.32 -5.01 -19.05
N VAL A 7 8.81 -6.17 -18.61
CA VAL A 7 9.12 -6.76 -17.30
C VAL A 7 10.36 -7.65 -17.46
N ALA A 8 11.48 -7.27 -16.85
CA ALA A 8 12.68 -8.11 -16.77
C ALA A 8 12.78 -8.74 -15.38
N GLY A 9 12.60 -10.06 -15.30
CA GLY A 9 12.90 -10.84 -14.11
C GLY A 9 14.37 -11.30 -14.15
N ALA A 10 15.17 -10.90 -13.15
CA ALA A 10 16.51 -11.42 -12.95
C ALA A 10 16.54 -12.32 -11.71
N ILE A 11 16.90 -13.59 -11.90
CA ILE A 11 17.20 -14.54 -10.83
C ILE A 11 18.71 -14.47 -10.60
N MET A 12 19.14 -14.02 -9.42
CA MET A 12 20.54 -14.08 -8.97
C MET A 12 20.76 -15.38 -8.20
N ALA A 13 21.63 -16.25 -8.72
CA ALA A 13 22.15 -17.41 -8.01
C ALA A 13 23.38 -17.01 -7.19
N ALA A 14 23.40 -17.41 -5.92
CA ALA A 14 24.47 -17.14 -4.96
C ALA A 14 25.71 -18.00 -5.22
N GLY A 15 26.90 -17.41 -5.02
CA GLY A 15 28.18 -18.11 -4.97
C GLY A 15 29.00 -17.66 -3.76
N LEU A 16 29.17 -18.58 -2.80
CA LEU A 16 30.22 -18.60 -1.77
C LEU A 16 31.58 -18.67 -2.51
N GLY A 17 32.69 -18.02 -2.16
CA GLY A 17 33.35 -17.84 -0.87
C GLY A 17 34.86 -18.10 -1.07
N GLY A 18 35.73 -17.27 -0.48
CA GLY A 18 37.05 -17.70 0.03
C GLY A 18 38.31 -17.66 -0.87
N CYS A 19 39.16 -16.66 -0.59
CA CYS A 19 40.62 -16.68 -0.34
C CYS A 19 41.62 -17.46 -1.23
N ALA A 20 42.68 -16.74 -1.66
CA ALA A 20 43.90 -17.21 -2.35
C ALA A 20 44.88 -18.01 -1.45
N PRO A 21 45.91 -18.71 -1.98
CA PRO A 21 47.20 -18.08 -2.35
C PRO A 21 47.93 -18.72 -3.58
N PRO A 22 49.12 -18.23 -4.01
CA PRO A 22 49.77 -18.56 -5.29
C PRO A 22 50.95 -19.55 -5.17
N VAL A 23 51.33 -20.21 -6.28
CA VAL A 23 52.69 -20.76 -6.50
C VAL A 23 52.94 -21.03 -8.00
N HIS A 24 54.12 -20.62 -8.47
CA HIS A 24 54.68 -20.88 -9.80
C HIS A 24 55.32 -22.29 -9.89
N ALA A 25 55.23 -22.92 -11.07
CA ALA A 25 56.34 -23.42 -11.92
C ALA A 25 56.07 -24.79 -12.58
N GLY A 26 56.37 -24.88 -13.89
CA GLY A 26 56.67 -26.12 -14.60
C GLY A 26 55.66 -26.58 -15.66
N SER A 27 55.96 -26.34 -16.94
CA SER A 27 55.35 -27.06 -18.09
C SER A 27 56.04 -28.41 -18.32
N PRO A 28 55.38 -29.38 -18.97
CA PRO A 28 55.61 -29.54 -20.40
C PRO A 28 54.34 -29.74 -21.24
N ALA A 29 54.48 -29.44 -22.54
CA ALA A 29 53.43 -29.35 -23.54
C ALA A 29 52.79 -30.69 -23.93
N MET A 30 51.47 -30.64 -24.16
CA MET A 30 50.67 -31.70 -24.81
C MET A 30 50.21 -31.21 -26.20
N PRO A 31 50.00 -32.13 -27.17
CA PRO A 31 49.82 -31.79 -28.58
C PRO A 31 48.44 -31.17 -28.85
N GLY A 32 48.38 -30.34 -29.91
CA GLY A 32 47.26 -29.48 -30.26
C GLY A 32 45.91 -30.20 -30.34
N GLY A 33 44.99 -29.81 -29.44
CA GLY A 33 43.56 -30.03 -29.60
C GLY A 33 42.95 -28.90 -30.43
N GLY A 34 42.24 -29.25 -31.50
CA GLY A 34 41.47 -28.29 -32.30
C GLY A 34 40.46 -27.50 -31.45
N PRO A 35 40.00 -26.32 -31.91
CA PRO A 35 39.13 -25.47 -31.13
C PRO A 35 37.84 -26.21 -30.75
N ALA A 36 37.50 -26.18 -29.46
CA ALA A 36 36.22 -26.67 -28.98
C ALA A 36 35.08 -25.92 -29.69
N PRO A 37 33.98 -26.59 -30.09
CA PRO A 37 32.84 -25.91 -30.67
C PRO A 37 32.30 -24.91 -29.66
N GLY A 38 32.14 -23.66 -30.10
CA GLY A 38 31.57 -22.59 -29.27
C GLY A 38 30.16 -22.96 -28.79
N PRO A 39 29.70 -22.38 -27.67
CA PRO A 39 28.39 -22.68 -27.13
C PRO A 39 27.32 -22.37 -28.18
N VAL A 40 26.51 -23.37 -28.52
CA VAL A 40 25.34 -23.20 -29.38
C VAL A 40 24.36 -22.31 -28.62
N ALA A 41 24.16 -21.08 -29.09
CA ALA A 41 23.15 -20.20 -28.55
C ALA A 41 21.77 -20.83 -28.80
N ILE A 42 21.15 -21.37 -27.76
CA ILE A 42 19.75 -21.75 -27.79
C ILE A 42 18.98 -20.42 -27.77
N ALA A 43 18.53 -19.97 -28.94
CA ALA A 43 17.59 -18.87 -29.02
C ALA A 43 16.29 -19.33 -28.35
N LEU A 44 16.01 -18.80 -27.15
CA LEU A 44 14.70 -18.97 -26.54
C LEU A 44 13.67 -18.38 -27.50
N PRO A 45 12.58 -19.10 -27.83
CA PRO A 45 11.51 -18.54 -28.64
C PRO A 45 11.08 -17.23 -28.00
N ALA A 46 11.04 -16.14 -28.78
CA ALA A 46 10.45 -14.91 -28.32
C ALA A 46 9.06 -15.24 -27.79
N GLU A 47 8.81 -15.04 -26.50
CA GLU A 47 7.48 -15.19 -25.92
C GLU A 47 6.55 -14.24 -26.67
N GLN A 48 5.80 -14.77 -27.63
CA GLN A 48 4.67 -14.09 -28.24
C GLN A 48 3.52 -14.13 -27.22
N ASN A 49 3.71 -13.49 -26.07
CA ASN A 49 2.61 -13.23 -25.17
C ASN A 49 1.70 -12.22 -25.88
N PRO A 50 0.43 -12.58 -26.18
CA PRO A 50 -0.49 -11.64 -26.78
C PRO A 50 -0.58 -10.40 -25.88
N ALA A 51 -0.59 -9.21 -26.50
CA ALA A 51 -0.72 -7.97 -25.76
C ALA A 51 -2.00 -8.01 -24.92
N ILE A 52 -1.85 -7.90 -23.60
CA ILE A 52 -2.98 -7.82 -22.68
C ILE A 52 -3.67 -6.47 -22.91
N ASP A 53 -4.96 -6.50 -23.23
CA ASP A 53 -5.78 -5.29 -23.29
C ASP A 53 -6.12 -4.86 -21.86
N ILE A 54 -5.56 -3.72 -21.45
CA ILE A 54 -5.73 -3.18 -20.11
C ILE A 54 -6.84 -2.12 -20.17
N PRO A 55 -8.01 -2.36 -19.51
CA PRO A 55 -9.09 -1.38 -19.54
C PRO A 55 -8.66 -0.09 -18.86
N PRO A 56 -9.13 1.09 -19.30
CA PRO A 56 -8.80 2.35 -18.63
C PRO A 56 -9.31 2.37 -17.19
N LEU A 57 -8.65 3.15 -16.33
CA LEU A 57 -9.15 3.38 -14.98
C LEU A 57 -10.46 4.17 -15.04
N PRO A 58 -11.39 3.93 -14.10
CA PRO A 58 -12.62 4.69 -14.02
C PRO A 58 -12.30 6.16 -13.74
N SER A 59 -12.96 7.04 -14.48
CA SER A 59 -12.83 8.49 -14.33
C SER A 59 -14.20 9.11 -14.54
N LEU A 60 -14.63 9.91 -13.58
CA LEU A 60 -15.80 10.76 -13.69
C LEU A 60 -15.35 12.21 -13.92
N ASP A 61 -16.23 13.02 -14.50
CA ASP A 61 -16.09 14.48 -14.41
C ASP A 61 -16.30 14.95 -12.95
N ASP A 62 -15.94 16.20 -12.70
CA ASP A 62 -15.94 16.77 -11.35
C ASP A 62 -17.33 16.76 -10.69
N ASP A 63 -18.40 17.03 -11.44
CA ASP A 63 -19.76 17.10 -10.91
C ASP A 63 -20.29 15.70 -10.56
N ALA A 64 -20.10 14.73 -11.45
CA ALA A 64 -20.45 13.34 -11.22
C ALA A 64 -19.62 12.74 -10.08
N ALA A 65 -18.34 13.08 -9.98
CA ALA A 65 -17.46 12.66 -8.89
C ALA A 65 -17.92 13.20 -7.53
N ARG A 66 -18.34 14.46 -7.47
CA ARG A 66 -18.93 15.06 -6.25
C ARG A 66 -20.24 14.39 -5.86
N ALA A 67 -21.11 14.12 -6.83
CA ALA A 67 -22.36 13.39 -6.58
C ALA A 67 -22.11 11.96 -6.06
N GLU A 68 -21.10 11.27 -6.59
CA GLU A 68 -20.66 9.98 -6.08
C GLU A 68 -20.06 10.10 -4.67
N ALA A 69 -19.24 11.11 -4.39
CA ALA A 69 -18.67 11.33 -3.05
C ALA A 69 -19.75 11.58 -2.00
N VAL A 70 -20.85 12.28 -2.33
CA VAL A 70 -22.00 12.43 -1.44
C VAL A 70 -22.65 11.08 -1.12
N ARG A 71 -22.92 10.26 -2.15
CA ARG A 71 -23.49 8.91 -1.97
C ARG A 71 -22.57 8.00 -1.15
N LEU A 72 -21.27 8.05 -1.43
CA LEU A 72 -20.27 7.26 -0.72
C LEU A 72 -20.16 7.68 0.75
N THR A 73 -20.19 8.99 1.03
CA THR A 73 -20.17 9.53 2.40
C THR A 73 -21.39 9.06 3.20
N ALA A 74 -22.59 9.10 2.61
CA ALA A 74 -23.79 8.60 3.25
C ALA A 74 -23.72 7.09 3.54
N ALA A 75 -23.13 6.31 2.63
CA ALA A 75 -22.90 4.87 2.85
C ALA A 75 -21.88 4.63 3.98
N MET A 76 -20.78 5.37 4.01
CA MET A 76 -19.78 5.29 5.08
C MET A 76 -20.37 5.60 6.45
N GLN A 77 -21.16 6.67 6.57
CA GLN A 77 -21.83 7.05 7.81
C GLN A 77 -22.77 5.98 8.34
N ARG A 78 -23.46 5.27 7.44
CA ARG A 78 -24.41 4.22 7.81
C ARG A 78 -23.70 2.92 8.21
N ASP A 79 -22.65 2.56 7.47
CA ASP A 79 -22.08 1.20 7.54
C ASP A 79 -20.81 1.12 8.42
N ILE A 80 -20.19 2.25 8.77
CA ILE A 80 -18.97 2.31 9.59
C ILE A 80 -19.30 2.90 10.97
N PRO A 81 -19.20 2.11 12.06
CA PRO A 81 -19.38 2.62 13.41
C PRO A 81 -18.41 3.75 13.75
N HIS A 82 -18.92 4.74 14.47
CA HIS A 82 -18.16 5.93 14.89
C HIS A 82 -17.51 6.69 13.72
N PHE A 83 -18.11 6.64 12.53
CA PHE A 83 -17.70 7.48 11.41
C PHE A 83 -17.93 8.95 11.76
N MET A 84 -16.95 9.79 11.44
CA MET A 84 -16.91 11.20 11.78
C MET A 84 -16.65 12.03 10.53
N ILE A 85 -17.44 13.09 10.37
CA ILE A 85 -17.16 14.17 9.41
C ILE A 85 -16.44 15.28 10.18
N PRO A 86 -15.19 15.63 9.83
CA PRO A 86 -14.48 16.70 10.50
C PRO A 86 -15.14 18.06 10.24
N PRO A 87 -15.07 19.00 11.20
CA PRO A 87 -15.52 20.37 10.96
C PRO A 87 -14.68 21.05 9.86
N PRO A 88 -15.17 22.14 9.23
CA PRO A 88 -14.56 22.74 8.05
C PRO A 88 -13.06 23.04 8.19
N ASP A 89 -12.62 23.64 9.30
CA ASP A 89 -11.20 23.97 9.52
C ASP A 89 -10.31 22.72 9.53
N ARG A 90 -10.81 21.63 10.15
CA ARG A 90 -10.09 20.35 10.16
C ARG A 90 -10.14 19.67 8.80
N ALA A 91 -11.24 19.81 8.06
CA ALA A 91 -11.32 19.32 6.69
C ALA A 91 -10.32 20.02 5.76
N ALA A 92 -10.18 21.35 5.87
CA ALA A 92 -9.18 22.12 5.13
C ALA A 92 -7.75 21.66 5.48
N GLU A 93 -7.49 21.43 6.77
CA GLU A 93 -6.19 20.91 7.22
C GLU A 93 -5.88 19.52 6.66
N TRP A 94 -6.86 18.61 6.60
CA TRP A 94 -6.69 17.29 5.97
C TRP A 94 -6.31 17.40 4.49
N VAL A 95 -6.99 18.27 3.75
CA VAL A 95 -6.68 18.53 2.34
C VAL A 95 -5.27 19.09 2.19
N ARG A 96 -4.88 20.05 3.04
CA ARG A 96 -3.54 20.64 3.04
C ARG A 96 -2.46 19.59 3.31
N LEU A 97 -2.61 18.79 4.37
CA LEU A 97 -1.68 17.71 4.72
C LEU A 97 -1.54 16.67 3.60
N ALA A 98 -2.65 16.28 2.98
CA ALA A 98 -2.64 15.32 1.88
C ALA A 98 -1.93 15.89 0.64
N ARG A 99 -2.23 17.12 0.24
CA ARG A 99 -1.57 17.80 -0.88
C ARG A 99 -0.08 17.97 -0.64
N ASP A 100 0.31 18.45 0.54
CA ASP A 100 1.71 18.57 0.93
C ASP A 100 2.45 17.22 0.80
N GLN A 101 1.82 16.14 1.24
CA GLN A 101 2.43 14.81 1.21
C GLN A 101 2.53 14.24 -0.22
N LEU A 102 1.53 14.52 -1.07
CA LEU A 102 1.57 14.19 -2.50
C LEU A 102 2.68 14.96 -3.22
N THR A 103 2.81 16.27 -2.97
CA THR A 103 3.89 17.10 -3.53
C THR A 103 5.26 16.59 -3.10
N ARG A 104 5.47 16.28 -1.81
CA ARG A 104 6.75 15.72 -1.32
C ARG A 104 7.07 14.35 -1.92
N GLY A 105 6.05 13.58 -2.27
CA GLY A 105 6.18 12.25 -2.85
C GLY A 105 6.20 12.21 -4.38
N ASP A 106 6.17 13.38 -5.04
CA ASP A 106 6.02 13.51 -6.50
C ASP A 106 4.84 12.67 -7.07
N ALA A 107 3.75 12.63 -6.30
CA ALA A 107 2.58 11.82 -6.60
C ALA A 107 1.46 12.69 -7.20
N ILE A 108 0.94 12.27 -8.35
CA ILE A 108 -0.04 13.02 -9.13
C ILE A 108 -1.46 12.48 -8.89
N VAL A 109 -2.42 13.40 -8.87
CA VAL A 109 -3.85 13.13 -9.00
C VAL A 109 -4.25 13.55 -10.42
N ASP A 110 -4.40 12.57 -11.30
CA ASP A 110 -4.68 12.73 -12.73
C ASP A 110 -6.15 12.49 -13.10
N ARG A 111 -6.93 11.99 -12.15
CA ARG A 111 -8.37 11.73 -12.25
C ARG A 111 -9.04 11.96 -10.90
N ALA A 112 -10.36 12.17 -10.95
CA ALA A 112 -11.18 12.18 -9.75
C ALA A 112 -11.11 10.82 -9.04
N GLN A 113 -10.62 10.81 -7.79
CA GLN A 113 -10.43 9.58 -7.03
C GLN A 113 -10.47 9.82 -5.52
N VAL A 114 -10.82 8.80 -4.76
CA VAL A 114 -10.71 8.82 -3.30
C VAL A 114 -9.27 8.56 -2.88
N LEU A 115 -8.76 9.35 -1.95
CA LEU A 115 -7.53 9.10 -1.22
C LEU A 115 -7.87 8.58 0.18
N MET A 116 -7.14 7.57 0.65
CA MET A 116 -7.15 7.20 2.07
C MET A 116 -6.03 7.94 2.77
N VAL A 117 -6.33 8.92 3.60
CA VAL A 117 -5.33 9.73 4.30
C VAL A 117 -5.30 9.33 5.77
N VAL A 118 -4.13 8.93 6.28
CA VAL A 118 -3.93 8.49 7.66
C VAL A 118 -2.99 9.47 8.36
N ASP A 119 -3.42 10.00 9.49
CA ASP A 119 -2.56 10.83 10.34
C ASP A 119 -1.98 9.98 11.47
N ARG A 120 -0.67 9.72 11.37
CA ARG A 120 0.07 8.90 12.33
C ARG A 120 0.41 9.64 13.61
N ASN A 121 0.12 10.95 13.72
CA ASN A 121 0.39 11.73 14.92
C ASN A 121 -0.27 11.02 16.13
N PRO A 122 0.48 10.74 17.23
CA PRO A 122 -0.06 10.07 18.41
C PRO A 122 -1.28 10.76 19.05
N ARG A 123 -1.47 12.06 18.79
CA ARG A 123 -2.62 12.84 19.27
C ARG A 123 -3.84 12.81 18.33
N VAL A 124 -3.68 12.27 17.12
CA VAL A 124 -4.76 12.24 16.10
C VAL A 124 -5.20 10.80 15.84
N GLN A 125 -4.35 9.95 15.27
CA GLN A 125 -4.64 8.52 15.05
C GLN A 125 -5.99 8.27 14.36
N THR A 126 -6.22 8.96 13.25
CA THR A 126 -7.43 8.78 12.44
C THR A 126 -7.10 8.60 10.97
N VAL A 127 -8.01 7.95 10.27
CA VAL A 127 -8.08 7.97 8.81
C VAL A 127 -9.16 8.94 8.38
N CYS A 128 -8.94 9.59 7.24
CA CYS A 128 -9.86 10.48 6.57
C CYS A 128 -9.85 10.16 5.06
N PHE A 129 -11.03 9.97 4.47
CA PHE A 129 -11.19 9.80 3.03
C PHE A 129 -11.41 11.16 2.37
N ILE A 130 -10.73 11.40 1.25
CA ILE A 130 -10.79 12.67 0.52
C ILE A 130 -11.05 12.37 -0.95
N LEU A 131 -12.08 12.98 -1.54
CA LEU A 131 -12.20 13.08 -2.99
C LEU A 131 -11.17 14.09 -3.47
N ALA A 132 -10.17 13.58 -4.15
CA ALA A 132 -9.17 14.36 -4.86
C ALA A 132 -9.58 14.51 -6.32
N LEU A 133 -9.54 15.74 -6.81
CA LEU A 133 -9.78 16.11 -8.20
C LEU A 133 -8.46 16.51 -8.87
N PRO A 134 -8.31 16.27 -10.18
CA PRO A 134 -7.11 16.67 -10.91
C PRO A 134 -6.94 18.19 -10.95
N GLY A 135 -5.69 18.63 -11.15
CA GLY A 135 -5.35 20.06 -11.25
C GLY A 135 -5.68 20.85 -9.97
N GLU A 136 -6.30 22.02 -10.16
CA GLU A 136 -6.64 22.97 -9.08
C GLU A 136 -8.03 22.74 -8.48
N GLY A 137 -8.71 21.64 -8.84
CA GLY A 137 -10.06 21.32 -8.37
C GLY A 137 -10.14 21.29 -6.84
N ALA A 138 -11.23 21.85 -6.29
CA ALA A 138 -11.46 21.88 -4.85
C ALA A 138 -11.77 20.47 -4.31
N TRP A 139 -10.84 19.93 -3.51
CA TRP A 139 -10.97 18.61 -2.90
C TRP A 139 -11.99 18.60 -1.79
N GLN A 140 -12.68 17.48 -1.62
CA GLN A 140 -13.75 17.32 -0.64
C GLN A 140 -13.38 16.23 0.36
N VAL A 141 -13.50 16.53 1.65
CA VAL A 141 -13.37 15.52 2.71
C VAL A 141 -14.68 14.76 2.87
N LEU A 142 -14.61 13.43 2.85
CA LEU A 142 -15.75 12.53 3.02
C LEU A 142 -15.93 12.14 4.50
N GLY A 143 -14.86 12.21 5.30
CA GLY A 143 -14.84 11.83 6.70
C GLY A 143 -14.03 10.55 6.94
N GLY A 144 -14.10 9.99 8.14
CA GLY A 144 -13.37 8.78 8.47
C GLY A 144 -13.56 8.32 9.90
N THR A 145 -12.58 7.59 10.45
CA THR A 145 -12.71 6.95 11.76
C THR A 145 -11.33 6.81 12.42
N ARG A 146 -11.30 6.24 13.64
CA ARG A 146 -10.08 5.99 14.39
C ARG A 146 -9.27 4.85 13.77
N VAL A 147 -7.96 4.98 13.82
CA VAL A 147 -7.00 3.93 13.41
C VAL A 147 -5.90 3.80 14.46
N SER A 148 -5.06 2.79 14.35
CA SER A 148 -3.84 2.69 15.13
C SER A 148 -2.64 2.50 14.21
N THR A 149 -1.68 3.40 14.31
CA THR A 149 -0.40 3.30 13.61
C THR A 149 0.70 2.77 14.53
N GLY A 150 1.92 2.71 14.00
CA GLY A 150 3.11 2.22 14.67
C GLY A 150 3.44 3.02 15.93
N ARG A 151 3.72 2.33 17.03
CA ARG A 151 4.16 2.98 18.29
C ARG A 151 5.67 2.93 18.47
N THR A 152 6.16 3.67 19.45
CA THR A 152 7.56 3.66 19.90
C THR A 152 7.73 2.88 21.21
N GLY A 153 8.98 2.66 21.62
CA GLY A 153 9.30 2.20 22.98
C GLY A 153 9.30 0.69 23.23
N ARG A 154 8.98 -0.16 22.24
CA ARG A 154 9.15 -1.62 22.34
C ARG A 154 9.96 -2.15 21.16
N LYS A 155 10.90 -3.07 21.42
CA LYS A 155 11.73 -3.69 20.37
C LYS A 155 10.86 -4.19 19.22
N TYR A 156 11.28 -3.90 17.98
CA TYR A 156 10.58 -4.20 16.72
C TYR A 156 9.34 -3.35 16.41
N TYR A 157 9.05 -2.30 17.19
CA TYR A 157 7.96 -1.38 16.88
C TYR A 157 8.45 -0.16 16.11
N TYR A 158 8.05 -0.06 14.84
CA TYR A 158 8.42 1.03 13.97
C TYR A 158 7.38 2.15 14.02
N LEU A 159 7.80 3.39 13.78
CA LEU A 159 6.85 4.43 13.42
C LEU A 159 6.35 4.13 12.01
N THR A 160 5.03 4.10 11.79
CA THR A 160 4.46 3.95 10.44
C THR A 160 5.03 5.03 9.54
N PRO A 161 5.66 4.72 8.40
CA PRO A 161 6.34 5.71 7.57
C PRO A 161 5.34 6.72 7.00
N THR A 162 5.73 8.00 6.96
CA THR A 162 5.00 9.01 6.19
C THR A 162 5.33 8.88 4.71
N GLY A 163 4.40 9.24 3.84
CA GLY A 163 4.56 9.04 2.40
C GLY A 163 3.26 8.85 1.65
N VAL A 164 3.40 8.61 0.35
CA VAL A 164 2.31 8.16 -0.53
C VAL A 164 2.65 6.75 -0.96
N PHE A 165 1.71 5.84 -0.75
CA PHE A 165 1.90 4.41 -1.02
C PHE A 165 0.78 3.94 -1.95
N VAL A 166 1.16 3.32 -3.06
CA VAL A 166 0.24 2.84 -4.08
C VAL A 166 -0.08 1.37 -3.85
N ASN A 167 -1.37 1.02 -3.88
CA ASN A 167 -1.86 -0.35 -3.94
C ASN A 167 -1.65 -0.90 -5.37
N SER A 168 -0.39 -1.16 -5.70
CA SER A 168 0.06 -1.60 -7.03
C SER A 168 -0.25 -3.08 -7.31
N PRO A 169 -0.57 -3.45 -8.56
CA PRO A 169 -0.73 -4.85 -8.98
C PRO A 169 0.61 -5.61 -9.08
N ASP A 170 1.76 -4.98 -8.85
CA ASP A 170 3.05 -5.68 -8.77
C ASP A 170 3.14 -6.64 -7.59
N ARG A 171 2.22 -6.48 -6.63
CA ARG A 171 2.13 -7.27 -5.41
C ARG A 171 0.68 -7.63 -5.18
N LEU A 172 0.46 -8.84 -4.70
CA LEU A 172 -0.87 -9.31 -4.33
C LEU A 172 -1.02 -9.19 -2.81
N GLY A 173 -1.97 -8.37 -2.35
CA GLY A 173 -2.42 -8.44 -0.96
C GLY A 173 -3.05 -9.81 -0.64
N TYR A 174 -3.54 -10.00 0.58
CA TYR A 174 -4.08 -11.32 0.99
C TYR A 174 -5.34 -11.20 1.85
N ARG A 175 -5.82 -12.36 2.31
CA ARG A 175 -6.99 -12.52 3.17
C ARG A 175 -6.52 -13.08 4.51
N ALA A 176 -6.98 -12.49 5.60
CA ALA A 176 -6.70 -12.96 6.95
C ALA A 176 -7.23 -14.40 7.13
N LEU A 177 -6.41 -15.28 7.71
CA LEU A 177 -6.86 -16.62 8.09
C LEU A 177 -7.73 -16.61 9.37
N GLY A 178 -7.72 -15.51 10.13
CA GLY A 178 -8.43 -15.41 11.40
C GLY A 178 -7.79 -16.22 12.52
N THR A 179 -6.49 -16.53 12.40
CA THR A 179 -5.73 -17.29 13.40
C THR A 179 -5.64 -16.52 14.71
N ARG A 180 -5.93 -17.20 15.81
CA ARG A 180 -5.78 -16.67 17.16
C ARG A 180 -4.37 -16.96 17.68
N ASN A 181 -3.75 -15.99 18.34
CA ASN A 181 -2.52 -16.23 19.11
C ASN A 181 -2.84 -16.89 20.46
N GLU A 182 -1.83 -17.11 21.30
CA GLU A 182 -1.97 -17.67 22.65
C GLU A 182 -2.95 -16.91 23.55
N ASN A 183 -3.19 -15.62 23.28
CA ASN A 183 -4.12 -14.76 24.01
C ASN A 183 -5.52 -14.73 23.38
N GLY A 184 -5.80 -15.60 22.40
CA GLY A 184 -7.08 -15.65 21.70
C GLY A 184 -7.32 -14.54 20.68
N ILE A 185 -6.32 -13.68 20.43
CA ILE A 185 -6.39 -12.48 19.59
C ILE A 185 -6.04 -12.81 18.13
N ARG A 186 -6.84 -12.28 17.21
CA ARG A 186 -6.62 -12.35 15.76
C ARG A 186 -5.87 -11.12 15.27
N GLY A 187 -4.56 -11.24 15.07
CA GLY A 187 -3.65 -10.12 14.82
C GLY A 187 -4.07 -9.20 13.66
N ILE A 188 -4.51 -9.79 12.54
CA ILE A 188 -4.94 -9.10 11.31
C ILE A 188 -6.47 -9.12 11.10
N GLY A 189 -7.23 -9.35 12.18
CA GLY A 189 -8.68 -9.38 12.17
C GLY A 189 -9.29 -10.76 11.89
N ALA A 190 -10.62 -10.79 11.74
CA ALA A 190 -11.38 -12.01 11.50
C ALA A 190 -11.02 -12.69 10.16
N LYS A 191 -11.36 -13.99 10.05
CA LYS A 191 -11.12 -14.76 8.81
C LYS A 191 -11.79 -14.08 7.62
N GLY A 192 -11.08 -13.99 6.50
CA GLY A 192 -11.55 -13.40 5.25
C GLY A 192 -11.38 -11.89 5.17
N MET A 193 -10.98 -11.20 6.24
CA MET A 193 -10.69 -9.76 6.18
C MET A 193 -9.54 -9.46 5.24
N ARG A 194 -9.61 -8.30 4.59
CA ARG A 194 -8.65 -7.89 3.57
C ARG A 194 -7.37 -7.36 4.22
N VAL A 195 -6.22 -7.75 3.67
CA VAL A 195 -4.94 -7.08 3.95
C VAL A 195 -4.45 -6.43 2.66
N TRP A 196 -4.34 -5.10 2.67
CA TRP A 196 -3.70 -4.36 1.59
C TRP A 196 -2.22 -4.22 1.91
N ASP A 197 -1.37 -4.69 1.00
CA ASP A 197 0.06 -4.75 1.17
C ASP A 197 0.73 -3.64 0.35
N MET A 198 1.33 -2.67 1.03
CA MET A 198 2.00 -1.52 0.43
C MET A 198 3.49 -1.79 0.17
N GLY A 199 3.95 -3.03 0.33
CA GLY A 199 5.31 -3.45 0.06
C GLY A 199 6.29 -3.17 1.21
N TRP A 200 7.57 -3.39 0.92
CA TRP A 200 8.66 -3.05 1.82
C TRP A 200 8.90 -1.55 1.83
N GLN A 201 8.87 -0.94 3.02
CA GLN A 201 9.02 0.49 3.24
C GLN A 201 10.07 0.75 4.31
N TRP A 202 10.84 1.83 4.13
CA TRP A 202 11.81 2.28 5.12
C TRP A 202 11.13 3.08 6.23
N ALA A 203 11.16 2.55 7.45
CA ALA A 203 10.55 3.15 8.63
C ALA A 203 11.57 3.39 9.74
N GLU A 204 11.35 4.41 10.57
CA GLU A 204 12.17 4.65 11.76
C GLU A 204 11.93 3.55 12.79
N LYS A 205 13.01 2.97 13.32
CA LYS A 205 12.95 2.02 14.44
C LYS A 205 12.55 2.78 15.70
N GLY A 206 11.28 2.68 16.08
CA GLY A 206 10.68 3.44 17.19
C GLY A 206 11.19 3.06 18.58
N TRP A 207 12.05 2.05 18.69
CA TRP A 207 12.65 1.62 19.95
C TRP A 207 14.12 2.02 20.11
N LEU A 208 14.73 2.64 19.09
CA LEU A 208 16.10 3.11 19.16
C LEU A 208 16.12 4.64 19.33
N PRO A 209 16.89 5.18 20.29
CA PRO A 209 17.10 6.62 20.41
C PRO A 209 17.66 7.26 19.13
N SER A 210 18.49 6.51 18.39
CA SER A 210 19.08 6.96 17.13
C SER A 210 18.08 7.14 16.00
N ARG A 211 16.86 6.58 16.13
CA ARG A 211 15.83 6.54 15.07
C ARG A 211 16.34 6.00 13.74
N GLU A 212 17.35 5.13 13.79
CA GLU A 212 17.86 4.42 12.63
C GLU A 212 16.69 3.79 11.84
N ARG A 213 16.78 3.82 10.51
CA ARG A 213 15.73 3.26 9.66
C ARG A 213 15.94 1.76 9.45
N GLY A 214 14.84 1.03 9.31
CA GLY A 214 14.83 -0.37 8.88
C GLY A 214 13.67 -0.60 7.92
N GLN A 215 13.74 -1.67 7.15
CA GLN A 215 12.64 -2.05 6.26
C GLN A 215 11.54 -2.78 7.06
N ILE A 216 10.29 -2.39 6.82
CA ILE A 216 9.09 -3.07 7.30
C ILE A 216 8.16 -3.34 6.12
N ARG A 217 7.29 -4.35 6.25
CA ARG A 217 6.14 -4.49 5.36
C ARG A 217 5.05 -3.54 5.84
N LEU A 218 4.69 -2.53 5.05
CA LEU A 218 3.60 -1.64 5.40
C LEU A 218 2.30 -2.27 4.94
N GLU A 219 1.39 -2.54 5.88
CA GLU A 219 0.09 -3.14 5.59
C GLU A 219 -1.04 -2.32 6.19
N ILE A 220 -2.19 -2.34 5.51
CA ILE A 220 -3.48 -1.94 6.09
C ILE A 220 -4.26 -3.21 6.38
N HIS A 221 -4.69 -3.39 7.63
CA HIS A 221 -5.45 -4.57 8.00
C HIS A 221 -6.48 -4.29 9.10
N ALA A 222 -7.51 -5.13 9.17
CA ALA A 222 -8.50 -5.10 10.22
C ALA A 222 -7.87 -5.37 11.60
N THR A 223 -8.43 -4.75 12.61
CA THR A 223 -8.15 -5.05 14.02
C THR A 223 -9.08 -6.15 14.50
N ASP A 224 -8.67 -6.93 15.50
CA ASP A 224 -9.56 -7.88 16.16
C ASP A 224 -10.79 -7.14 16.73
N PRO A 225 -12.01 -7.39 16.20
CA PRO A 225 -13.22 -6.69 16.64
C PRO A 225 -13.61 -7.03 18.07
N ASP A 226 -13.21 -8.21 18.58
CA ASP A 226 -13.65 -8.70 19.90
C ASP A 226 -12.77 -8.11 21.03
N PHE A 227 -11.50 -7.80 20.75
CA PHE A 227 -10.52 -7.51 21.80
C PHE A 227 -9.76 -6.19 21.65
N LEU A 228 -9.50 -5.74 20.43
CA LEU A 228 -8.53 -4.66 20.18
C LEU A 228 -9.12 -3.46 19.46
N GLU A 229 -10.32 -3.56 18.89
CA GLU A 229 -10.93 -2.45 18.13
C GLU A 229 -11.23 -1.24 19.03
N SER A 230 -11.57 -1.46 20.30
CA SER A 230 -11.74 -0.39 21.30
C SER A 230 -10.47 0.39 21.60
N ARG A 231 -9.29 -0.11 21.20
CA ARG A 231 -7.99 0.57 21.38
C ARG A 231 -7.60 1.45 20.19
N LEU A 232 -8.39 1.47 19.12
CA LEU A 232 -8.16 2.36 17.98
C LEU A 232 -8.23 3.82 18.41
N GLY A 233 -7.43 4.67 17.75
CA GLY A 233 -7.22 6.07 18.15
C GLY A 233 -5.97 6.29 18.99
N HIS A 234 -5.14 5.26 19.16
CA HIS A 234 -3.84 5.33 19.82
C HIS A 234 -2.78 4.54 19.04
N PRO A 235 -1.49 4.92 19.09
CA PRO A 235 -0.43 4.13 18.48
C PRO A 235 -0.34 2.74 19.12
N ALA A 236 -0.60 1.69 18.34
CA ALA A 236 -0.73 0.33 18.86
C ALA A 236 -0.41 -0.76 17.82
N SER A 237 0.39 -0.44 16.80
CA SER A 237 0.90 -1.41 15.82
C SER A 237 2.43 -1.46 15.83
N GLU A 238 2.99 -2.45 15.14
CA GLU A 238 4.44 -2.60 14.90
C GLU A 238 4.93 -1.78 13.68
N GLY A 239 4.05 -0.98 13.06
CA GLY A 239 4.34 -0.18 11.87
C GLY A 239 3.22 -0.18 10.84
N CYS A 240 2.24 -1.09 10.95
CA CYS A 240 1.07 -1.18 10.09
C CYS A 240 0.01 -0.11 10.38
N VAL A 241 -0.97 0.04 9.48
CA VAL A 241 -2.19 0.82 9.70
C VAL A 241 -3.32 -0.15 10.09
N ARG A 242 -3.70 -0.11 11.36
CA ARG A 242 -4.78 -0.93 11.91
C ARG A 242 -6.10 -0.17 11.79
N ILE A 243 -7.10 -0.78 11.15
CA ILE A 243 -8.41 -0.17 10.93
C ILE A 243 -9.54 -0.97 11.63
N PRO A 244 -10.72 -0.37 11.86
CA PRO A 244 -11.92 -1.09 12.31
C PRO A 244 -12.30 -2.22 11.35
N ALA A 245 -12.88 -3.30 11.86
CA ALA A 245 -13.33 -4.41 11.02
C ALA A 245 -14.41 -3.96 10.01
N ALA A 246 -15.34 -3.11 10.45
CA ALA A 246 -16.37 -2.55 9.57
C ALA A 246 -15.78 -1.70 8.44
N LEU A 247 -14.75 -0.89 8.72
CA LEU A 247 -14.06 -0.12 7.69
C LEU A 247 -13.36 -1.05 6.69
N ASN A 248 -12.74 -2.14 7.14
CA ASN A 248 -12.11 -3.13 6.26
C ASN A 248 -13.13 -3.72 5.28
N VAL A 249 -14.27 -4.18 5.79
CA VAL A 249 -15.36 -4.73 4.97
C VAL A 249 -15.90 -3.68 4.00
N PHE A 250 -16.07 -2.44 4.45
CA PHE A 250 -16.55 -1.36 3.60
C PHE A 250 -15.58 -1.03 2.47
N MET A 251 -14.29 -0.85 2.80
CA MET A 251 -13.23 -0.62 1.84
C MET A 251 -13.14 -1.73 0.81
N ASP A 252 -13.24 -2.98 1.26
CA ASP A 252 -13.23 -4.15 0.39
C ASP A 252 -14.49 -4.21 -0.48
N ARG A 253 -15.71 -4.04 0.05
CA ARG A 253 -16.92 -4.04 -0.79
C ARG A 253 -16.92 -2.94 -1.86
N HIS A 254 -16.45 -1.74 -1.51
CA HIS A 254 -16.48 -0.55 -2.37
C HIS A 254 -15.18 -0.29 -3.13
N GLY A 255 -14.18 -1.16 -2.96
CA GLY A 255 -12.90 -1.07 -3.64
C GLY A 255 -12.15 0.24 -3.43
N LEU A 256 -12.22 0.88 -2.26
CA LEU A 256 -11.76 2.28 -2.09
C LEU A 256 -10.27 2.53 -2.44
N LEU A 257 -9.43 1.49 -2.39
CA LEU A 257 -8.02 1.52 -2.77
C LEU A 257 -7.68 0.59 -3.95
N ASP A 258 -8.68 -0.02 -4.58
CA ASP A 258 -8.48 -1.15 -5.48
C ASP A 258 -8.56 -0.77 -6.96
N ALA A 259 -8.44 0.51 -7.36
CA ALA A 259 -8.57 0.92 -8.77
C ALA A 259 -7.68 0.09 -9.72
N LEU A 260 -6.41 -0.09 -9.34
CA LEU A 260 -5.46 -0.91 -10.11
C LEU A 260 -5.70 -2.42 -9.95
N TYR A 261 -6.25 -2.86 -8.81
CA TYR A 261 -6.57 -4.26 -8.55
C TYR A 261 -7.79 -4.72 -9.35
N GLU A 262 -8.82 -3.88 -9.48
CA GLU A 262 -10.00 -4.13 -10.30
C GLU A 262 -9.61 -4.18 -11.78
N GLN A 263 -8.73 -3.27 -12.22
CA GLN A 263 -8.14 -3.33 -13.56
C GLN A 263 -7.35 -4.65 -13.76
N ALA A 264 -6.48 -5.02 -12.82
CA ALA A 264 -5.72 -6.27 -12.88
C ALA A 264 -6.60 -7.52 -12.88
N ALA A 265 -7.72 -7.52 -12.15
CA ALA A 265 -8.67 -8.64 -12.13
C ALA A 265 -9.33 -8.92 -13.49
N SER A 266 -9.29 -7.97 -14.44
CA SER A 266 -9.78 -8.19 -15.80
C SER A 266 -8.91 -9.18 -16.58
N TYR A 267 -7.61 -9.24 -16.32
CA TYR A 267 -6.65 -10.07 -17.05
C TYR A 267 -5.86 -11.06 -16.19
N ASP A 268 -5.86 -10.93 -14.85
CA ASP A 268 -5.16 -11.82 -13.92
C ASP A 268 -6.14 -12.50 -12.95
N GLY A 269 -6.22 -13.83 -13.04
CA GLY A 269 -7.09 -14.66 -12.21
C GLY A 269 -6.77 -14.60 -10.71
N ARG A 270 -5.53 -14.26 -10.32
CA ARG A 270 -5.13 -14.14 -8.90
C ARG A 270 -5.79 -12.94 -8.23
N PHE A 271 -5.83 -11.80 -8.91
CA PHE A 271 -6.55 -10.61 -8.46
C PHE A 271 -8.05 -10.89 -8.40
N ARG A 272 -8.60 -11.52 -9.44
CA ARG A 272 -10.01 -11.93 -9.46
C ARG A 272 -10.40 -12.88 -8.31
N ALA A 273 -9.52 -13.80 -7.95
CA ALA A 273 -9.76 -14.74 -6.84
C ALA A 273 -9.68 -14.06 -5.46
N LEU A 274 -8.94 -12.95 -5.36
CA LEU A 274 -8.72 -12.23 -4.11
C LEU A 274 -9.87 -11.28 -3.75
N LEU A 275 -10.47 -10.66 -4.76
CA LEU A 275 -11.59 -9.73 -4.63
C LEU A 275 -12.90 -10.53 -4.41
N PRO A 276 -13.76 -10.18 -3.41
CA PRO A 276 -14.97 -10.96 -3.17
C PRO A 276 -15.94 -10.87 -4.33
N ARG A 277 -16.79 -11.88 -4.47
CA ARG A 277 -17.92 -11.83 -5.41
C ARG A 277 -18.97 -10.83 -4.90
N GLY A 278 -19.60 -10.10 -5.82
CA GLY A 278 -20.67 -9.15 -5.48
C GLY A 278 -20.19 -7.83 -4.85
N ARG A 279 -18.93 -7.47 -5.03
CA ARG A 279 -18.44 -6.10 -4.74
C ARG A 279 -19.21 -5.09 -5.58
N THR A 280 -19.23 -3.86 -5.10
CA THR A 280 -19.76 -2.70 -5.80
C THR A 280 -18.71 -1.58 -5.74
N PRO A 281 -17.61 -1.70 -6.52
CA PRO A 281 -16.56 -0.69 -6.50
C PRO A 281 -17.12 0.69 -6.85
N THR A 282 -16.71 1.72 -6.11
CA THR A 282 -17.12 3.09 -6.41
C THR A 282 -16.45 3.57 -7.71
N PRO A 283 -17.15 4.30 -8.59
CA PRO A 283 -16.55 4.89 -9.79
C PRO A 283 -15.43 5.90 -9.53
N ILE A 284 -15.30 6.41 -8.30
CA ILE A 284 -14.20 7.28 -7.87
C ILE A 284 -13.12 6.50 -7.08
N THR A 285 -12.96 5.20 -7.37
CA THR A 285 -11.99 4.35 -6.67
C THR A 285 -10.57 4.91 -6.75
N GLY A 286 -9.90 4.90 -5.61
CA GLY A 286 -8.49 5.28 -5.48
C GLY A 286 -7.53 4.12 -5.59
N ASP A 287 -6.26 4.45 -5.45
CA ASP A 287 -5.13 3.51 -5.39
C ASP A 287 -4.08 3.94 -4.36
N LYS A 288 -4.29 5.05 -3.63
CA LYS A 288 -3.27 5.70 -2.81
C LYS A 288 -3.66 5.75 -1.33
N LEU A 289 -2.79 5.18 -0.50
CA LEU A 289 -2.67 5.49 0.92
C LEU A 289 -1.71 6.68 1.09
N VAL A 290 -2.17 7.74 1.75
CA VAL A 290 -1.34 8.89 2.09
C VAL A 290 -1.16 8.90 3.62
N VAL A 291 0.06 8.72 4.11
CA VAL A 291 0.37 8.79 5.55
C VAL A 291 1.04 10.11 5.85
N VAL A 292 0.40 10.90 6.72
CA VAL A 292 0.86 12.21 7.18
C VAL A 292 1.19 12.18 8.66
N ASP A 293 1.93 13.17 9.14
CA ASP A 293 2.17 13.42 10.56
C ASP A 293 1.85 14.90 10.83
N SER A 294 0.71 15.17 11.47
CA SER A 294 0.28 16.55 11.77
C SER A 294 0.96 17.18 12.99
N ALA A 295 1.92 16.49 13.61
CA ALA A 295 2.66 17.09 14.71
C ALA A 295 3.34 18.39 14.23
N PRO A 296 3.38 19.44 15.07
CA PRO A 296 4.15 20.63 14.75
C PRO A 296 5.58 20.24 14.41
N GLN A 297 6.08 20.68 13.26
CA GLN A 297 7.47 20.48 12.91
C GLN A 297 8.32 21.21 13.96
N ALA A 298 9.21 20.49 14.64
CA ALA A 298 10.15 21.12 15.56
C ALA A 298 11.11 21.99 14.73
N GLY A 299 10.94 23.31 14.73
CA GLY A 299 11.91 24.23 14.11
C GLY A 299 11.38 25.51 13.43
N SER A 300 10.25 26.08 13.83
CA SER A 300 9.87 27.44 13.43
C SER A 300 9.66 28.32 14.66
N GLY A 301 10.74 28.52 15.40
CA GLY A 301 10.89 29.49 16.48
C GLY A 301 12.29 30.10 16.41
#